data_AF-L8LL05-F1
#
_entry.id   AF-L8LL05-F1
#
_cell.length_a   1.000
_cell.length_b   1.000
_cell.length_c   1.000
_cell.angle_alpha   90.00
_cell.angle_beta   90.00
_cell.angle_gamma   90.00
#
_symmetry.space_group_name_H-M   'P 1'
#
loop_
_entity.id
_entity.type
_entity.pdbx_description
1 polymer ?
#
loop_
_entity_poly.entity_id
_entity_poly.type
_entity_poly.pdbx_seq_one_letter_code
_entity_poly.pdbx_strand_id
1 'polypeptide(L)'
;MLKQLLKKQPYIYRQVQIAKRKKRLKVDRPNWNAFVQSDAIAWSQALSSTTSGEKILIPTSVGGDIHLISIESLLAAALTLRGAQVHILLCDGVLPACFWCDSTFYPKQQYFAAIGPQVDLCSFCFPSALSILEPLGLTIHRYSDFLQDLDYQKAEAIAATLNTTDISTYTLSGIKVGEHALAGALRFYARASLEGESHQEAILRRYFQAALLTTWATQRLLSTHEYQCAVFNHGIYVPQGLIGEVARHQNVRVVNWNPAYRQQCFIFTHYDTYHHQLMSESVSNWENINWNQQLENCLLDYLKSRWVGTNDWIWFHESPQFDLKAIASETGVDFSRPCIGLLTNVMWDAQLHYQANAFESLLAWVLETIRYFSDRPDLQLLIRVHPAEIRGTLPSRQPIIAEIAQVFPNLPSNIFIIPPESQVSTYAAMLSCNAVLIYGTKMGVELSSMGIPVIVAGEAWIRNKQITQDATSVGEYLHYLDQLPFTEGLSPDTLVRARKYAYHFFFRRMIPLEFTTKAQNASEFKLKDLQFSDLLPGRSAGLDLICEGILTGSEFIYPAELD
;
A
#
# COMPACT_ATOMS: atom_id res chain seq x y z
N MET A 1 12.97 22.10 18.35
CA MET A 1 14.36 22.63 18.27
C MET A 1 15.36 21.67 17.61
N LEU A 2 15.94 20.66 18.29
CA LEU A 2 17.08 19.88 17.77
C LEU A 2 16.86 19.27 16.36
N LYS A 3 15.67 18.70 16.10
CA LYS A 3 15.30 18.13 14.78
C LYS A 3 15.31 19.17 13.65
N GLN A 4 14.96 20.43 13.93
CA GLN A 4 15.01 21.54 12.97
C GLN A 4 16.44 22.07 12.77
N LEU A 5 17.25 22.13 13.84
CA LEU A 5 18.68 22.45 13.77
C LEU A 5 19.45 21.41 12.93
N LEU A 6 19.18 20.12 13.13
CA LEU A 6 19.76 19.06 12.30
C LEU A 6 19.33 19.15 10.84
N LYS A 7 18.07 19.50 10.53
CA LYS A 7 17.63 19.75 9.14
C LYS A 7 18.43 20.88 8.45
N LYS A 8 18.98 21.85 9.18
CA LYS A 8 19.90 22.87 8.63
C LYS A 8 21.32 22.33 8.34
N GLN A 9 21.64 21.10 8.77
CA GLN A 9 22.90 20.39 8.49
C GLN A 9 22.62 19.02 7.83
N PRO A 10 22.23 18.99 6.53
CA PRO A 10 21.67 17.79 5.87
C PRO A 10 22.53 16.53 5.95
N TYR A 11 23.86 16.65 5.92
CA TYR A 11 24.77 15.52 6.08
C TYR A 11 24.62 14.85 7.45
N ILE A 12 24.66 15.66 8.53
CA ILE A 12 24.49 15.17 9.91
C ILE A 12 23.10 14.57 10.09
N TYR A 13 22.07 15.24 9.57
CA TYR A 13 20.70 14.72 9.59
C TYR A 13 20.59 13.34 8.95
N ARG A 14 21.16 13.14 7.76
CA ARG A 14 21.12 11.84 7.08
C ARG A 14 21.90 10.77 7.85
N GLN A 15 23.08 11.07 8.37
CA GLN A 15 23.83 10.13 9.21
C GLN A 15 23.04 9.71 10.47
N VAL A 16 22.31 10.64 11.08
CA VAL A 16 21.37 10.33 12.17
C VAL A 16 20.21 9.43 11.71
N GLN A 17 19.67 9.63 10.50
CA GLN A 17 18.61 8.75 9.98
C GLN A 17 19.14 7.36 9.63
N ILE A 18 20.34 7.24 9.06
CA ILE A 18 21.02 5.96 8.81
C ILE A 18 21.26 5.23 10.13
N ALA A 19 21.79 5.90 11.15
CA ALA A 19 21.99 5.32 12.47
C ALA A 19 20.66 4.85 13.11
N LYS A 20 19.56 5.57 12.90
CA LYS A 20 18.22 5.15 13.34
C LYS A 20 17.70 3.92 12.58
N ARG A 21 17.78 3.90 11.24
CA ARG A 21 17.38 2.75 10.41
C ARG A 21 18.21 1.51 10.80
N LYS A 22 19.55 1.65 10.93
CA LYS A 22 20.46 0.60 11.44
C LYS A 22 20.08 0.11 12.85
N LYS A 23 19.78 1.03 13.79
CA LYS A 23 19.39 0.65 15.16
C LYS A 23 18.08 -0.15 15.18
N ARG A 24 17.05 0.31 14.46
CA ARG A 24 15.77 -0.39 14.36
C ARG A 24 15.96 -1.80 13.80
N LEU A 25 16.61 -1.91 12.63
CA LEU A 25 16.90 -3.19 11.99
C LEU A 25 17.72 -4.13 12.89
N LYS A 26 18.65 -3.62 13.72
CA LYS A 26 19.38 -4.44 14.68
C LYS A 26 18.51 -4.99 15.83
N VAL A 27 17.48 -4.25 16.27
CA VAL A 27 16.65 -4.63 17.43
C VAL A 27 15.40 -5.42 17.04
N ASP A 28 14.81 -5.09 15.91
CA ASP A 28 13.51 -5.62 15.48
C ASP A 28 13.64 -6.70 14.37
N ARG A 29 14.86 -7.05 13.94
CA ARG A 29 15.10 -8.17 12.99
C ARG A 29 14.62 -9.52 13.54
N PRO A 30 14.13 -10.42 12.66
CA PRO A 30 13.88 -11.80 13.03
C PRO A 30 15.20 -12.55 13.32
N ASN A 31 15.13 -13.54 14.20
CA ASN A 31 16.29 -14.30 14.67
C ASN A 31 16.33 -15.71 14.07
N TRP A 32 16.55 -15.80 12.76
CA TRP A 32 16.55 -17.08 12.04
C TRP A 32 17.63 -18.06 12.50
N ASN A 33 18.74 -17.57 13.07
CA ASN A 33 19.73 -18.45 13.69
C ASN A 33 19.14 -19.20 14.91
N ALA A 34 18.35 -18.55 15.77
CA ALA A 34 17.69 -19.23 16.88
C ALA A 34 16.59 -20.20 16.41
N PHE A 35 15.83 -19.82 15.37
CA PHE A 35 14.86 -20.70 14.73
C PHE A 35 15.52 -21.99 14.21
N VAL A 36 16.59 -21.87 13.40
CA VAL A 36 17.32 -23.03 12.86
C VAL A 36 17.99 -23.85 13.97
N GLN A 37 18.52 -23.21 15.01
CA GLN A 37 19.11 -23.92 16.16
C GLN A 37 18.08 -24.67 17.02
N SER A 38 16.79 -24.31 16.97
CA SER A 38 15.75 -25.01 17.75
C SER A 38 15.46 -26.43 17.24
N ASP A 39 15.64 -26.71 15.95
CA ASP A 39 15.74 -28.07 15.39
C ASP A 39 16.60 -28.08 14.11
N ALA A 40 17.92 -28.06 14.28
CA ALA A 40 18.87 -28.00 13.17
C ALA A 40 18.86 -29.27 12.29
N ILE A 41 18.42 -30.42 12.85
CA ILE A 41 18.34 -31.67 12.11
C ILE A 41 17.12 -31.63 11.18
N ALA A 42 15.94 -31.27 11.71
CA ALA A 42 14.74 -31.18 10.90
C ALA A 42 14.81 -30.04 9.86
N TRP A 43 15.46 -28.91 10.17
CA TRP A 43 15.71 -27.85 9.18
C TRP A 43 16.63 -28.32 8.04
N SER A 44 17.73 -29.00 8.36
CA SER A 44 18.64 -29.58 7.35
C SER A 44 17.94 -30.62 6.48
N GLN A 45 17.09 -31.46 7.08
CA GLN A 45 16.25 -32.41 6.35
C GLN A 45 15.26 -31.70 5.41
N ALA A 46 14.58 -30.65 5.88
CA ALA A 46 13.67 -29.85 5.06
C ALA A 46 14.37 -29.20 3.86
N LEU A 47 15.54 -28.58 4.08
CA LEU A 47 16.36 -28.05 2.97
C LEU A 47 16.69 -29.15 1.95
N SER A 48 17.11 -30.33 2.42
CA SER A 48 17.47 -31.44 1.52
C SER A 48 16.30 -32.01 0.72
N SER A 49 15.09 -32.03 1.28
CA SER A 49 13.91 -32.57 0.58
C SER A 49 13.36 -31.62 -0.49
N THR A 50 13.66 -30.32 -0.41
CA THR A 50 13.17 -29.32 -1.37
C THR A 50 13.81 -29.40 -2.76
N THR A 51 14.85 -30.23 -2.98
CA THR A 51 15.57 -30.28 -4.27
C THR A 51 14.72 -30.68 -5.48
N SER A 52 13.57 -31.34 -5.27
CA SER A 52 12.58 -31.66 -6.31
C SER A 52 11.26 -30.92 -6.13
N GLY A 53 11.22 -29.90 -5.26
CA GLY A 53 10.04 -29.11 -4.96
C GLY A 53 9.81 -27.97 -5.97
N GLU A 54 8.63 -27.35 -5.88
CA GLU A 54 8.32 -26.16 -6.67
C GLU A 54 9.26 -25.00 -6.29
N LYS A 55 9.82 -24.34 -7.31
CA LYS A 55 10.67 -23.17 -7.15
C LYS A 55 9.82 -21.93 -6.94
N ILE A 56 9.92 -21.36 -5.75
CA ILE A 56 9.25 -20.12 -5.39
C ILE A 56 10.29 -19.02 -5.28
N LEU A 57 10.10 -17.93 -6.02
CA LEU A 57 10.94 -16.74 -5.92
C LEU A 57 10.37 -15.79 -4.86
N ILE A 58 11.22 -15.30 -3.97
CA ILE A 58 10.90 -14.24 -3.00
C ILE A 58 11.80 -13.04 -3.30
N PRO A 59 11.40 -12.14 -4.20
CA PRO A 59 12.26 -11.08 -4.71
C PRO A 59 12.25 -9.82 -3.83
N THR A 60 12.59 -10.00 -2.55
CA THR A 60 12.61 -8.96 -1.50
C THR A 60 13.25 -7.66 -1.96
N SER A 61 14.36 -7.77 -2.70
CA SER A 61 15.10 -6.66 -3.30
C SER A 61 15.65 -5.64 -2.29
N VAL A 62 14.81 -4.87 -1.62
CA VAL A 62 15.17 -3.86 -0.62
C VAL A 62 15.11 -4.45 0.79
N GLY A 63 15.96 -5.45 1.07
CA GLY A 63 15.94 -6.18 2.35
C GLY A 63 16.36 -5.38 3.60
N GLY A 64 16.70 -4.10 3.46
CA GLY A 64 16.90 -3.17 4.56
C GLY A 64 15.60 -2.66 5.18
N ASP A 65 14.46 -2.83 4.52
CA ASP A 65 13.15 -2.54 5.10
C ASP A 65 12.70 -3.70 6.01
N ILE A 66 12.50 -3.40 7.30
CA ILE A 66 12.22 -4.42 8.32
C ILE A 66 10.88 -5.14 8.09
N HIS A 67 9.88 -4.47 7.52
CA HIS A 67 8.57 -5.08 7.29
C HIS A 67 8.64 -6.14 6.20
N LEU A 68 9.32 -5.80 5.10
CA LEU A 68 9.52 -6.70 3.96
C LEU A 68 10.30 -7.93 4.40
N ILE A 69 11.52 -7.72 4.93
CA ILE A 69 12.39 -8.84 5.30
C ILE A 69 11.75 -9.72 6.38
N SER A 70 10.95 -9.17 7.30
CA SER A 70 10.23 -9.97 8.32
C SER A 70 9.22 -10.94 7.69
N ILE A 71 8.28 -10.45 6.87
CA ILE A 71 7.25 -11.32 6.29
C ILE A 71 7.83 -12.24 5.23
N GLU A 72 8.73 -11.74 4.38
CA GLU A 72 9.26 -12.53 3.27
C GLU A 72 10.23 -13.62 3.72
N SER A 73 10.99 -13.41 4.81
CA SER A 73 11.77 -14.50 5.42
C SER A 73 10.90 -15.49 6.22
N LEU A 74 9.78 -15.05 6.81
CA LEU A 74 8.78 -15.95 7.40
C LEU A 74 8.17 -16.87 6.34
N LEU A 75 7.76 -16.31 5.19
CA LEU A 75 7.28 -17.08 4.05
C LEU A 75 8.37 -18.02 3.51
N ALA A 76 9.61 -17.55 3.41
CA ALA A 76 10.73 -18.38 2.96
C ALA A 76 10.91 -19.63 3.82
N ALA A 77 10.92 -19.47 5.16
CA ALA A 77 11.00 -20.59 6.08
C ALA A 77 9.77 -21.51 5.97
N ALA A 78 8.55 -20.94 6.01
CA ALA A 78 7.31 -21.72 5.99
C ALA A 78 7.08 -22.51 4.69
N LEU A 79 7.43 -21.94 3.53
CA LEU A 79 7.34 -22.62 2.24
C LEU A 79 8.39 -23.74 2.12
N THR A 80 9.60 -23.53 2.64
CA THR A 80 10.65 -24.57 2.69
C THR A 80 10.18 -25.77 3.54
N LEU A 81 9.53 -25.53 4.69
CA LEU A 81 8.91 -26.60 5.50
C LEU A 81 7.73 -27.32 4.82
N ARG A 82 7.17 -26.73 3.75
CA ARG A 82 6.13 -27.32 2.89
C ARG A 82 6.72 -27.92 1.59
N GLY A 83 8.05 -28.07 1.53
CA GLY A 83 8.77 -28.75 0.45
C GLY A 83 9.17 -27.86 -0.73
N ALA A 84 8.93 -26.56 -0.69
CA ALA A 84 9.23 -25.65 -1.79
C ALA A 84 10.71 -25.25 -1.87
N GLN A 85 11.28 -25.23 -3.07
CA GLN A 85 12.64 -24.73 -3.31
C GLN A 85 12.62 -23.19 -3.33
N VAL A 86 12.74 -22.57 -2.17
CA VAL A 86 12.71 -21.10 -2.07
C VAL A 86 14.02 -20.48 -2.52
N HIS A 87 13.95 -19.58 -3.50
CA HIS A 87 15.03 -18.68 -3.89
C HIS A 87 14.68 -17.24 -3.50
N ILE A 88 15.68 -16.46 -3.09
CA ILE A 88 15.52 -15.05 -2.72
C ILE A 88 16.28 -14.18 -3.72
N LEU A 89 15.74 -13.02 -4.11
CA LEU A 89 16.47 -12.00 -4.89
C LEU A 89 16.63 -10.72 -4.06
N LEU A 90 17.88 -10.26 -3.91
CA LEU A 90 18.25 -9.02 -3.22
C LEU A 90 18.94 -8.02 -4.15
N CYS A 91 18.62 -6.73 -4.00
CA CYS A 91 19.44 -5.67 -4.57
C CYS A 91 20.68 -5.48 -3.70
N ASP A 92 21.85 -5.75 -4.27
CA ASP A 92 23.16 -5.65 -3.64
C ASP A 92 23.80 -4.25 -3.73
N GLY A 93 22.97 -3.24 -4.03
CA GLY A 93 23.37 -1.84 -4.12
C GLY A 93 23.60 -1.33 -5.54
N VAL A 94 23.27 -2.11 -6.57
CA VAL A 94 23.45 -1.71 -7.98
C VAL A 94 22.40 -0.73 -8.50
N LEU A 95 21.21 -0.66 -7.89
CA LEU A 95 20.12 0.20 -8.37
C LEU A 95 20.33 1.70 -7.98
N PRO A 96 20.23 2.64 -8.94
CA PRO A 96 20.43 4.08 -8.70
C PRO A 96 19.25 4.80 -8.00
N ALA A 97 18.14 4.10 -7.78
CA ALA A 97 16.97 4.52 -6.98
C ALA A 97 16.12 3.29 -6.57
N CYS A 98 15.30 3.44 -5.54
CA CYS A 98 14.26 2.46 -5.14
C CYS A 98 13.19 3.14 -4.27
N PHE A 99 12.07 2.46 -3.97
CA PHE A 99 10.98 3.01 -3.15
C PHE A 99 11.40 3.42 -1.72
N TRP A 100 12.53 2.93 -1.21
CA TRP A 100 13.04 3.26 0.13
C TRP A 100 13.87 4.55 0.17
N CYS A 101 14.05 5.17 -1.00
CA CYS A 101 14.54 6.53 -1.16
C CYS A 101 13.38 7.51 -1.12
N ASP A 102 13.53 8.61 -0.39
CA ASP A 102 12.52 9.65 -0.25
C ASP A 102 13.16 11.02 -0.02
N SER A 103 12.46 12.09 -0.40
CA SER A 103 12.95 13.47 -0.27
C SER A 103 13.07 13.95 1.19
N THR A 104 12.52 13.23 2.17
CA THR A 104 12.75 13.51 3.61
C THR A 104 14.10 12.96 4.09
N PHE A 105 14.57 11.84 3.52
CA PHE A 105 15.89 11.26 3.73
C PHE A 105 16.96 11.97 2.88
N TYR A 106 16.61 12.41 1.67
CA TYR A 106 17.46 13.18 0.76
C TYR A 106 17.00 14.65 0.59
N PRO A 107 17.04 15.50 1.64
CA PRO A 107 16.55 16.88 1.56
C PRO A 107 17.39 17.78 0.64
N LYS A 108 18.64 17.41 0.33
CA LYS A 108 19.42 18.03 -0.76
C LYS A 108 19.30 17.14 -2.01
N GLN A 109 18.25 17.35 -2.78
CA GLN A 109 17.92 16.51 -3.95
C GLN A 109 19.07 16.41 -4.97
N GLN A 110 19.82 17.50 -5.20
CA GLN A 110 21.03 17.52 -6.03
C GLN A 110 22.06 16.42 -5.68
N TYR A 111 22.14 16.01 -4.41
CA TYR A 111 23.06 14.96 -3.98
C TYR A 111 22.58 13.58 -4.42
N PHE A 112 21.28 13.30 -4.22
CA PHE A 112 20.67 12.06 -4.68
C PHE A 112 20.70 11.99 -6.22
N ALA A 113 20.44 13.12 -6.90
CA ALA A 113 20.61 13.27 -8.34
C ALA A 113 22.05 12.99 -8.82
N ALA A 114 23.07 13.39 -8.06
CA ALA A 114 24.47 13.19 -8.43
C ALA A 114 24.98 11.76 -8.19
N ILE A 115 24.65 11.14 -7.04
CA ILE A 115 25.29 9.86 -6.64
C ILE A 115 24.36 8.76 -6.13
N GLY A 116 23.05 8.99 -6.09
CA GLY A 116 22.06 7.97 -5.71
C GLY A 116 22.16 7.47 -4.26
N PRO A 117 21.54 6.31 -3.95
CA PRO A 117 21.55 5.69 -2.62
C PRO A 117 22.78 4.80 -2.34
N GLN A 118 23.63 4.55 -3.34
CA GLN A 118 24.66 3.51 -3.27
C GLN A 118 25.65 3.72 -2.11
N VAL A 119 26.14 4.96 -1.95
CA VAL A 119 27.19 5.28 -0.96
C VAL A 119 26.70 5.35 0.49
N ASP A 120 25.38 5.39 0.73
CA ASP A 120 24.83 5.65 2.05
C ASP A 120 23.73 4.66 2.47
N LEU A 121 22.59 4.61 1.78
CA LEU A 121 21.46 3.76 2.10
C LEU A 121 21.74 2.28 1.77
N CYS A 122 22.29 2.02 0.58
CA CYS A 122 22.65 0.66 0.15
C CYS A 122 23.75 0.04 1.02
N SER A 123 24.68 0.86 1.52
CA SER A 123 25.83 0.45 2.36
C SER A 123 25.47 -0.40 3.59
N PHE A 124 24.21 -0.38 4.01
CA PHE A 124 23.70 -1.22 5.10
C PHE A 124 22.44 -2.00 4.76
N CYS A 125 21.69 -1.60 3.72
CA CYS A 125 20.51 -2.31 3.24
C CYS A 125 20.85 -3.78 2.95
N PHE A 126 21.79 -4.02 2.04
CA PHE A 126 22.16 -5.36 1.58
C PHE A 126 22.88 -6.20 2.66
N PRO A 127 23.94 -5.71 3.33
CA PRO A 127 24.62 -6.50 4.37
C PRO A 127 23.71 -6.90 5.54
N SER A 128 22.75 -6.04 5.90
CA SER A 128 21.81 -6.37 6.98
C SER A 128 20.82 -7.45 6.54
N ALA A 129 20.27 -7.34 5.33
CA ALA A 129 19.38 -8.35 4.73
C ALA A 129 20.07 -9.72 4.64
N LEU A 130 21.30 -9.73 4.11
CA LEU A 130 22.11 -10.93 3.99
C LEU A 130 22.34 -11.59 5.36
N SER A 131 22.73 -10.81 6.39
CA SER A 131 22.92 -11.33 7.76
C SER A 131 21.65 -11.86 8.45
N ILE A 132 20.46 -11.55 7.92
CA ILE A 132 19.18 -12.07 8.39
C ILE A 132 18.83 -13.38 7.67
N LEU A 133 19.16 -13.49 6.38
CA LEU A 133 18.77 -14.60 5.52
C LEU A 133 19.79 -15.75 5.44
N GLU A 134 21.09 -15.45 5.56
CA GLU A 134 22.17 -16.46 5.57
C GLU A 134 21.91 -17.65 6.51
N PRO A 135 21.40 -17.47 7.76
CA PRO A 135 21.12 -18.59 8.66
C PRO A 135 20.10 -19.61 8.13
N LEU A 136 19.22 -19.22 7.19
CA LEU A 136 18.25 -20.14 6.59
C LEU A 136 18.90 -21.09 5.57
N GLY A 137 20.08 -20.77 5.01
CA GLY A 137 20.76 -21.63 4.04
C GLY A 137 20.08 -21.73 2.67
N LEU A 138 19.20 -20.79 2.33
CA LEU A 138 18.48 -20.73 1.06
C LEU A 138 19.32 -20.10 -0.07
N THR A 139 18.95 -20.35 -1.32
CA THR A 139 19.59 -19.71 -2.48
C THR A 139 19.32 -18.20 -2.49
N ILE A 140 20.35 -17.38 -2.37
CA ILE A 140 20.25 -15.91 -2.43
C ILE A 140 20.92 -15.39 -3.71
N HIS A 141 20.10 -14.86 -4.61
CA HIS A 141 20.48 -14.16 -5.83
C HIS A 141 20.67 -12.67 -5.58
N ARG A 142 21.55 -12.03 -6.36
CA ARG A 142 21.78 -10.59 -6.38
C ARG A 142 21.40 -10.02 -7.74
N TYR A 143 21.10 -8.72 -7.79
CA TYR A 143 20.85 -8.06 -9.08
C TYR A 143 22.13 -8.03 -9.94
N SER A 144 23.31 -7.86 -9.33
CA SER A 144 24.59 -7.93 -10.04
C SER A 144 24.88 -9.28 -10.70
N ASP A 145 24.40 -10.40 -10.14
CA ASP A 145 24.59 -11.74 -10.72
C ASP A 145 23.94 -11.86 -12.12
N PHE A 146 22.97 -10.99 -12.43
CA PHE A 146 22.21 -10.97 -13.69
C PHE A 146 22.44 -9.70 -14.53
N LEU A 147 23.41 -8.85 -14.18
CA LEU A 147 23.72 -7.59 -14.87
C LEU A 147 25.19 -7.53 -15.30
N GLN A 148 25.44 -6.88 -16.44
CA GLN A 148 26.76 -6.69 -17.04
C GLN A 148 27.06 -5.19 -17.19
N ASP A 149 28.33 -4.80 -17.30
CA ASP A 149 28.76 -3.40 -17.48
C ASP A 149 28.01 -2.69 -18.62
N LEU A 150 27.75 -3.42 -19.72
CA LEU A 150 27.01 -2.93 -20.88
C LEU A 150 25.55 -2.58 -20.55
N ASP A 151 24.92 -3.22 -19.56
CA ASP A 151 23.56 -2.89 -19.14
C ASP A 151 23.51 -1.57 -18.39
N TYR A 152 24.46 -1.32 -17.48
CA TYR A 152 24.57 -0.02 -16.80
C TYR A 152 24.77 1.13 -17.80
N GLN A 153 25.67 0.93 -18.78
CA GLN A 153 25.91 1.86 -19.88
C GLN A 153 24.66 2.08 -20.75
N LYS A 154 23.92 1.00 -21.09
CA LYS A 154 22.66 1.10 -21.85
C LYS A 154 21.56 1.82 -21.07
N ALA A 155 21.37 1.49 -19.79
CA ALA A 155 20.38 2.15 -18.95
C ALA A 155 20.68 3.64 -18.81
N GLU A 156 21.96 4.01 -18.61
CA GLU A 156 22.40 5.40 -18.59
C GLU A 156 22.16 6.10 -19.94
N ALA A 157 22.57 5.49 -21.06
CA ALA A 157 22.40 6.05 -22.40
C ALA A 157 20.92 6.25 -22.79
N ILE A 158 20.05 5.28 -22.50
CA ILE A 158 18.59 5.40 -22.72
C ILE A 158 18.03 6.48 -21.79
N ALA A 159 18.38 6.46 -20.51
CA ALA A 159 17.90 7.44 -19.53
C ALA A 159 18.47 8.85 -19.73
N ALA A 160 19.53 9.04 -20.53
CA ALA A 160 20.08 10.34 -20.90
C ALA A 160 19.54 10.88 -22.22
N THR A 161 19.21 10.00 -23.19
CA THR A 161 18.81 10.42 -24.56
C THR A 161 17.30 10.51 -24.77
N LEU A 162 16.48 9.78 -24.02
CA LEU A 162 15.01 9.87 -24.11
C LEU A 162 14.51 11.25 -23.62
N ASN A 163 13.53 11.85 -24.30
CA ASN A 163 12.91 13.09 -23.82
C ASN A 163 12.20 12.83 -22.49
N THR A 164 12.27 13.80 -21.57
CA THR A 164 11.72 13.66 -20.21
C THR A 164 10.21 13.39 -20.22
N THR A 165 9.48 13.96 -21.18
CA THR A 165 8.04 13.75 -21.41
C THR A 165 7.69 12.32 -21.79
N ASP A 166 8.61 11.63 -22.47
CA ASP A 166 8.37 10.33 -23.07
C ASP A 166 8.73 9.19 -22.09
N ILE A 167 9.39 9.52 -20.96
CA ILE A 167 9.77 8.55 -19.93
C ILE A 167 8.55 7.86 -19.34
N SER A 168 7.46 8.58 -19.01
CA SER A 168 6.30 8.02 -18.30
C SER A 168 5.56 6.95 -19.11
N THR A 169 5.52 7.09 -20.44
CA THR A 169 4.88 6.15 -21.36
C THR A 169 5.85 5.13 -21.97
N TYR A 170 7.13 5.17 -21.61
CA TYR A 170 8.14 4.29 -22.20
C TYR A 170 7.86 2.82 -21.86
N THR A 171 7.86 1.97 -22.89
CA THR A 171 7.75 0.52 -22.74
C THR A 171 9.01 -0.18 -23.26
N LEU A 172 9.37 -1.29 -22.62
CA LEU A 172 10.49 -2.14 -23.01
C LEU A 172 9.96 -3.53 -23.32
N SER A 173 9.81 -3.87 -24.61
CA SER A 173 9.26 -5.15 -25.04
C SER A 173 7.91 -5.48 -24.38
N GLY A 174 7.01 -4.50 -24.30
CA GLY A 174 5.69 -4.63 -23.66
C GLY A 174 5.66 -4.32 -22.15
N ILE A 175 6.81 -4.36 -21.45
CA ILE A 175 6.90 -4.01 -20.02
C ILE A 175 6.76 -2.50 -19.83
N LYS A 176 5.89 -2.05 -18.92
CA LYS A 176 5.64 -0.62 -18.65
C LYS A 176 6.71 0.05 -17.76
N VAL A 177 7.95 0.05 -18.22
CA VAL A 177 9.10 0.59 -17.46
C VAL A 177 8.89 2.05 -17.03
N GLY A 178 8.27 2.86 -17.90
CA GLY A 178 7.99 4.27 -17.66
C GLY A 178 7.01 4.56 -16.52
N GLU A 179 5.91 3.79 -16.45
CA GLU A 179 4.84 3.98 -15.45
C GLU A 179 5.41 3.79 -14.03
N HIS A 180 6.15 2.70 -13.80
CA HIS A 180 6.78 2.44 -12.51
C HIS A 180 7.92 3.41 -12.17
N ALA A 181 8.65 3.92 -13.17
CA ALA A 181 9.67 4.93 -12.97
C ALA A 181 9.06 6.27 -12.49
N LEU A 182 7.95 6.70 -13.12
CA LEU A 182 7.21 7.88 -12.69
C LEU A 182 6.61 7.69 -11.29
N ALA A 183 5.93 6.56 -11.03
CA ALA A 183 5.36 6.25 -9.71
C ALA A 183 6.44 6.26 -8.61
N GLY A 184 7.63 5.72 -8.88
CA GLY A 184 8.79 5.79 -7.98
C GLY A 184 9.27 7.22 -7.70
N ALA A 185 9.33 8.07 -8.73
CA ALA A 185 9.72 9.48 -8.58
C ALA A 185 8.66 10.31 -7.82
N LEU A 186 7.37 10.15 -8.14
CA LEU A 186 6.26 10.80 -7.44
C LEU A 186 6.25 10.44 -5.95
N ARG A 187 6.47 9.15 -5.65
CA ARG A 187 6.64 8.66 -4.27
C ARG A 187 7.90 9.21 -3.59
N PHE A 188 9.02 9.39 -4.29
CA PHE A 188 10.20 10.06 -3.71
C PHE A 188 9.86 11.49 -3.28
N TYR A 189 9.07 12.20 -4.09
CA TYR A 189 8.64 13.57 -3.85
C TYR A 189 7.48 13.71 -2.86
N ALA A 190 6.68 12.65 -2.65
CA ALA A 190 5.41 12.71 -1.94
C ALA A 190 4.44 13.74 -2.55
N ARG A 191 4.33 13.75 -3.89
CA ARG A 191 3.49 14.66 -4.69
C ARG A 191 2.76 13.91 -5.81
N ALA A 192 1.63 14.44 -6.27
CA ALA A 192 0.88 13.91 -7.42
C ALA A 192 1.42 14.38 -8.78
N SER A 193 2.24 15.44 -8.78
CA SER A 193 3.02 15.87 -9.95
C SER A 193 4.44 16.19 -9.52
N LEU A 194 5.39 16.03 -10.45
CA LEU A 194 6.78 16.44 -10.27
C LEU A 194 6.97 17.96 -10.46
N GLU A 195 5.97 18.65 -11.01
CA GLU A 195 6.04 20.07 -11.37
C GLU A 195 6.45 20.98 -10.22
N GLY A 196 7.37 21.90 -10.52
CA GLY A 196 7.94 22.83 -9.54
C GLY A 196 9.07 22.26 -8.68
N GLU A 197 9.43 20.97 -8.80
CA GLU A 197 10.63 20.44 -8.12
C GLU A 197 11.91 20.70 -8.93
N SER A 198 12.90 21.36 -8.33
CA SER A 198 14.10 21.84 -9.03
C SER A 198 15.02 20.74 -9.61
N HIS A 199 14.81 19.48 -9.22
CA HIS A 199 15.58 18.33 -9.74
C HIS A 199 14.68 17.22 -10.33
N GLN A 200 13.41 17.52 -10.65
CA GLN A 200 12.42 16.54 -11.10
C GLN A 200 12.95 15.56 -12.16
N GLU A 201 13.56 16.08 -13.22
CA GLU A 201 14.08 15.28 -14.33
C GLU A 201 15.22 14.35 -13.90
N ALA A 202 16.19 14.87 -13.14
CA ALA A 202 17.33 14.07 -12.69
C ALA A 202 16.91 12.95 -11.72
N ILE A 203 15.83 13.15 -10.97
CA ILE A 203 15.27 12.10 -10.10
C ILE A 203 14.45 11.09 -10.92
N LEU A 204 13.62 11.56 -11.86
CA LEU A 204 12.87 10.69 -12.77
C LEU A 204 13.80 9.79 -13.60
N ARG A 205 14.87 10.35 -14.18
CA ARG A 205 15.89 9.60 -14.93
C ARG A 205 16.60 8.54 -14.07
N ARG A 206 16.78 8.76 -12.76
CA ARG A 206 17.30 7.74 -11.84
C ARG A 206 16.33 6.60 -11.57
N TYR A 207 15.05 6.91 -11.34
CA TYR A 207 14.03 5.86 -11.22
C TYR A 207 13.85 5.09 -12.53
N PHE A 208 14.00 5.75 -13.67
CA PHE A 208 13.96 5.12 -14.99
C PHE A 208 15.17 4.20 -15.24
N GLN A 209 16.39 4.65 -14.93
CA GLN A 209 17.59 3.80 -14.98
C GLN A 209 17.45 2.58 -14.04
N ALA A 210 16.93 2.77 -12.83
CA ALA A 210 16.67 1.67 -11.89
C ALA A 210 15.58 0.70 -12.40
N ALA A 211 14.53 1.20 -13.05
CA ALA A 211 13.49 0.39 -13.64
C ALA A 211 14.03 -0.49 -14.78
N LEU A 212 14.83 0.07 -15.71
CA LEU A 212 15.51 -0.68 -16.78
C LEU A 212 16.39 -1.80 -16.23
N LEU A 213 17.26 -1.49 -15.26
CA LEU A 213 18.15 -2.47 -14.62
C LEU A 213 17.37 -3.56 -13.89
N THR A 214 16.26 -3.21 -13.22
CA THR A 214 15.37 -4.20 -12.59
C THR A 214 14.76 -5.12 -13.64
N THR A 215 14.19 -4.56 -14.72
CA THR A 215 13.57 -5.35 -15.79
C THR A 215 14.56 -6.36 -16.39
N TRP A 216 15.79 -5.95 -16.74
CA TRP A 216 16.78 -6.89 -17.30
C TRP A 216 17.28 -7.94 -16.30
N ALA A 217 17.53 -7.55 -15.03
CA ALA A 217 17.95 -8.49 -13.99
C ALA A 217 16.87 -9.57 -13.76
N THR A 218 15.61 -9.16 -13.59
CA THR A 218 14.49 -10.08 -13.39
C THR A 218 14.24 -10.94 -14.63
N GLN A 219 14.27 -10.37 -15.85
CA GLN A 219 14.08 -11.13 -17.09
C GLN A 219 15.08 -12.28 -17.20
N ARG A 220 16.36 -12.03 -16.87
CA ARG A 220 17.41 -13.04 -16.93
C ARG A 220 17.32 -14.05 -15.79
N LEU A 221 17.00 -13.62 -14.57
CA LEU A 221 16.77 -14.52 -13.43
C LEU A 221 15.65 -15.53 -13.74
N LEU A 222 14.51 -15.05 -14.22
CA LEU A 222 13.35 -15.89 -14.57
C LEU A 222 13.60 -16.74 -15.83
N SER A 223 14.48 -16.30 -16.74
CA SER A 223 14.92 -17.13 -17.88
C SER A 223 15.97 -18.19 -17.50
N THR A 224 16.67 -18.02 -16.37
CA THR A 224 17.72 -18.94 -15.88
C THR A 224 17.13 -20.03 -14.98
N HIS A 225 16.00 -19.76 -14.32
CA HIS A 225 15.36 -20.69 -13.40
C HIS A 225 13.83 -20.69 -13.58
N GLU A 226 13.26 -21.88 -13.78
CA GLU A 226 11.83 -22.09 -13.91
C GLU A 226 11.09 -21.96 -12.57
N TYR A 227 10.65 -20.75 -12.23
CA TYR A 227 9.83 -20.48 -11.05
C TYR A 227 8.34 -20.70 -11.33
N GLN A 228 7.62 -21.32 -10.38
CA GLN A 228 6.16 -21.49 -10.47
C GLN A 228 5.44 -20.24 -9.97
N CYS A 229 5.97 -19.60 -8.92
CA CYS A 229 5.41 -18.37 -8.35
C CYS A 229 6.50 -17.42 -7.84
N ALA A 230 6.23 -16.11 -7.91
CA ALA A 230 7.01 -15.05 -7.28
C ALA A 230 6.15 -14.32 -6.24
N VAL A 231 6.56 -14.31 -4.96
CA VAL A 231 5.81 -13.68 -3.86
C VAL A 231 6.58 -12.52 -3.20
N PHE A 232 6.00 -11.32 -3.23
CA PHE A 232 6.67 -10.09 -2.77
C PHE A 232 5.69 -8.96 -2.43
N ASN A 233 6.18 -8.00 -1.64
CA ASN A 233 5.37 -6.88 -1.18
C ASN A 233 4.83 -6.00 -2.33
N HIS A 234 3.59 -5.52 -2.16
CA HIS A 234 2.82 -4.52 -2.93
C HIS A 234 2.71 -4.59 -4.47
N GLY A 235 3.78 -4.89 -5.23
CA GLY A 235 3.77 -4.86 -6.70
C GLY A 235 3.68 -3.46 -7.35
N ILE A 236 3.94 -2.37 -6.62
CA ILE A 236 3.70 -0.98 -7.11
C ILE A 236 4.98 -0.30 -7.60
N TYR A 237 5.91 -0.01 -6.69
CA TYR A 237 7.04 0.90 -6.94
C TYR A 237 8.31 0.16 -7.39
N VAL A 238 9.30 0.88 -7.91
CA VAL A 238 10.63 0.33 -8.22
C VAL A 238 11.32 -0.22 -6.95
N PRO A 239 11.78 -1.48 -6.92
CA PRO A 239 11.80 -2.45 -8.03
C PRO A 239 10.55 -3.35 -8.17
N GLN A 240 9.78 -3.61 -7.10
CA GLN A 240 8.71 -4.63 -7.07
C GLN A 240 7.70 -4.54 -8.21
N GLY A 241 7.32 -3.35 -8.68
CA GLY A 241 6.40 -3.22 -9.82
C GLY A 241 6.93 -3.84 -11.11
N LEU A 242 8.21 -3.60 -11.44
CA LEU A 242 8.87 -4.19 -12.60
C LEU A 242 9.03 -5.70 -12.46
N ILE A 243 9.21 -6.19 -11.23
CA ILE A 243 9.29 -7.63 -10.96
C ILE A 243 7.94 -8.29 -11.27
N GLY A 244 6.82 -7.67 -10.89
CA GLY A 244 5.47 -8.13 -11.22
C GLY A 244 5.18 -8.11 -12.72
N GLU A 245 5.50 -7.01 -13.41
CA GLU A 245 5.39 -6.91 -14.87
C GLU A 245 6.15 -8.02 -15.59
N VAL A 246 7.42 -8.22 -15.24
CA VAL A 246 8.27 -9.23 -15.88
C VAL A 246 7.82 -10.65 -15.56
N ALA A 247 7.41 -10.94 -14.32
CA ALA A 247 6.86 -12.23 -13.94
C ALA A 247 5.58 -12.57 -14.74
N ARG A 248 4.63 -11.63 -14.82
CA ARG A 248 3.43 -11.77 -15.66
C ARG A 248 3.78 -12.04 -17.11
N HIS A 249 4.69 -11.25 -17.70
CA HIS A 249 5.09 -11.40 -19.10
C HIS A 249 5.83 -12.72 -19.39
N GLN A 250 6.44 -13.34 -18.38
CA GLN A 250 7.10 -14.65 -18.51
C GLN A 250 6.25 -15.81 -17.95
N ASN A 251 4.96 -15.60 -17.71
CA ASN A 251 4.00 -16.59 -17.19
C ASN A 251 4.37 -17.18 -15.81
N VAL A 252 5.16 -16.47 -15.00
CA VAL A 252 5.40 -16.81 -13.60
C VAL A 252 4.25 -16.23 -12.77
N ARG A 253 3.56 -17.04 -11.97
CA ARG A 253 2.44 -16.57 -11.15
C ARG A 253 2.95 -15.53 -10.14
N VAL A 254 2.26 -14.40 -10.02
CA VAL A 254 2.59 -13.35 -9.04
C VAL A 254 1.68 -13.50 -7.83
N VAL A 255 2.25 -13.40 -6.64
CA VAL A 255 1.52 -13.16 -5.39
C VAL A 255 2.03 -11.87 -4.78
N ASN A 256 1.14 -10.88 -4.62
CA ASN A 256 1.46 -9.66 -3.90
C ASN A 256 0.85 -9.66 -2.50
N TRP A 257 1.61 -9.12 -1.55
CA TRP A 257 1.15 -8.99 -0.16
C TRP A 257 1.31 -7.57 0.37
N ASN A 258 0.44 -7.19 1.30
CA ASN A 258 0.55 -5.94 2.06
C ASN A 258 0.05 -6.13 3.51
N PRO A 259 0.55 -5.32 4.46
CA PRO A 259 -0.07 -5.23 5.78
C PRO A 259 -1.54 -4.80 5.64
N ALA A 260 -2.43 -5.43 6.40
CA ALA A 260 -3.81 -4.99 6.53
C ALA A 260 -3.92 -3.76 7.47
N TYR A 261 -5.12 -3.46 7.99
CA TYR A 261 -5.29 -2.47 9.08
C TYR A 261 -5.44 -3.16 10.43
N ARG A 262 -6.26 -4.22 10.47
CA ARG A 262 -6.49 -5.09 11.62
C ARG A 262 -5.17 -5.68 12.10
N GLN A 263 -4.92 -5.62 13.41
CA GLN A 263 -3.68 -6.09 14.00
C GLN A 263 -3.43 -7.56 13.65
N GLN A 264 -2.16 -7.87 13.43
CA GLN A 264 -1.64 -9.19 13.05
C GLN A 264 -2.26 -9.77 11.76
N CYS A 265 -2.78 -8.95 10.83
CA CYS A 265 -3.39 -9.44 9.60
C CYS A 265 -2.75 -8.90 8.32
N PHE A 266 -2.77 -9.69 7.24
CA PHE A 266 -2.15 -9.35 5.95
C PHE A 266 -3.10 -9.68 4.80
N ILE A 267 -3.03 -8.91 3.72
CA ILE A 267 -3.80 -9.16 2.50
C ILE A 267 -2.83 -9.77 1.47
N PHE A 268 -3.27 -10.82 0.79
CA PHE A 268 -2.56 -11.49 -0.30
C PHE A 268 -3.43 -11.55 -1.55
N THR A 269 -2.86 -11.28 -2.73
CA THR A 269 -3.55 -11.32 -4.04
C THR A 269 -2.71 -12.01 -5.11
N HIS A 270 -3.37 -12.78 -5.97
CA HIS A 270 -2.75 -13.37 -7.17
C HIS A 270 -2.71 -12.35 -8.32
N TYR A 271 -1.80 -12.59 -9.26
CA TYR A 271 -1.58 -11.88 -10.53
C TYR A 271 -1.13 -10.42 -10.43
N ASP A 272 -1.76 -9.63 -9.56
CA ASP A 272 -1.50 -8.19 -9.48
C ASP A 272 -1.73 -7.61 -8.06
N THR A 273 -1.50 -6.32 -7.92
CA THR A 273 -1.63 -5.59 -6.67
C THR A 273 -3.04 -5.69 -6.08
N TYR A 274 -3.10 -5.62 -4.75
CA TYR A 274 -4.36 -5.62 -4.00
C TYR A 274 -5.32 -4.48 -4.36
N HIS A 275 -4.82 -3.37 -4.93
CA HIS A 275 -5.68 -2.29 -5.42
C HIS A 275 -6.51 -2.74 -6.62
N HIS A 276 -5.87 -3.38 -7.62
CA HIS A 276 -6.57 -3.91 -8.79
C HIS A 276 -7.46 -5.10 -8.41
N GLN A 277 -6.89 -6.11 -7.76
CA GLN A 277 -7.53 -7.43 -7.59
C GLN A 277 -8.76 -7.40 -6.68
N LEU A 278 -8.80 -6.56 -5.64
CA LEU A 278 -9.98 -6.45 -4.78
C LEU A 278 -11.16 -5.75 -5.47
N MET A 279 -10.94 -4.91 -6.49
CA MET A 279 -12.03 -4.31 -7.28
C MET A 279 -12.68 -5.28 -8.27
N SER A 280 -11.93 -6.32 -8.69
CA SER A 280 -12.37 -7.33 -9.67
C SER A 280 -12.61 -8.73 -9.07
N GLU A 281 -12.53 -8.88 -7.74
CA GLU A 281 -12.77 -10.17 -7.08
C GLU A 281 -14.21 -10.66 -7.30
N SER A 282 -14.38 -11.97 -7.42
CA SER A 282 -15.70 -12.55 -7.70
C SER A 282 -16.68 -12.29 -6.56
N VAL A 283 -17.88 -11.86 -6.91
CA VAL A 283 -19.00 -11.67 -5.99
C VAL A 283 -19.39 -12.98 -5.28
N SER A 284 -19.23 -14.12 -5.96
CA SER A 284 -19.51 -15.46 -5.41
C SER A 284 -18.77 -15.75 -4.11
N ASN A 285 -17.60 -15.12 -3.92
CA ASN A 285 -16.68 -15.38 -2.82
C ASN A 285 -17.20 -14.87 -1.46
N TRP A 286 -18.22 -13.99 -1.48
CA TRP A 286 -18.73 -13.34 -0.27
C TRP A 286 -20.26 -13.16 -0.22
N GLU A 287 -20.97 -13.11 -1.36
CA GLU A 287 -22.43 -12.90 -1.29
C GLU A 287 -23.18 -14.09 -0.66
N ASN A 288 -22.61 -15.30 -0.78
CA ASN A 288 -23.18 -16.54 -0.27
C ASN A 288 -22.85 -16.83 1.20
N ILE A 289 -22.21 -15.89 1.92
CA ILE A 289 -22.01 -16.00 3.38
C ILE A 289 -23.37 -16.16 4.06
N ASN A 290 -23.50 -17.16 4.92
CA ASN A 290 -24.69 -17.43 5.72
C ASN A 290 -24.83 -16.39 6.85
N TRP A 291 -25.34 -15.21 6.49
CA TRP A 291 -25.40 -14.04 7.36
C TRP A 291 -26.34 -14.27 8.55
N ASN A 292 -25.85 -13.96 9.75
CA ASN A 292 -26.56 -14.17 11.00
C ASN A 292 -26.12 -13.12 12.04
N GLN A 293 -26.83 -13.06 13.17
CA GLN A 293 -26.60 -12.04 14.20
C GLN A 293 -25.19 -12.09 14.83
N GLN A 294 -24.55 -13.25 14.90
CA GLN A 294 -23.19 -13.37 15.45
C GLN A 294 -22.16 -12.72 14.53
N LEU A 295 -22.23 -12.99 13.22
CA LEU A 295 -21.37 -12.35 12.22
C LEU A 295 -21.62 -10.84 12.14
N GLU A 296 -22.89 -10.42 12.26
CA GLU A 296 -23.25 -9.01 12.29
C GLU A 296 -22.70 -8.29 13.51
N ASN A 297 -22.86 -8.86 14.72
CA ASN A 297 -22.30 -8.28 15.94
C ASN A 297 -20.77 -8.20 15.85
N CYS A 298 -20.11 -9.27 15.39
CA CYS A 298 -18.65 -9.31 15.20
C CYS A 298 -18.15 -8.19 14.26
N LEU A 299 -18.84 -7.98 13.13
CA LEU A 299 -18.54 -6.88 12.22
C LEU A 299 -18.74 -5.51 12.87
N LEU A 300 -19.90 -5.27 13.49
CA LEU A 300 -20.25 -3.97 14.06
C LEU A 300 -19.34 -3.60 15.24
N ASP A 301 -18.97 -4.57 16.08
CA ASP A 301 -18.01 -4.37 17.18
C ASP A 301 -16.61 -4.03 16.64
N TYR A 302 -16.14 -4.72 15.60
CA TYR A 302 -14.87 -4.38 14.97
C TYR A 302 -14.92 -2.99 14.31
N LEU A 303 -15.96 -2.66 13.54
CA LEU A 303 -16.12 -1.34 12.94
C LEU A 303 -16.15 -0.22 14.00
N LYS A 304 -16.85 -0.43 15.12
CA LYS A 304 -16.87 0.50 16.26
C LYS A 304 -15.49 0.64 16.90
N SER A 305 -14.71 -0.44 16.98
CA SER A 305 -13.34 -0.40 17.50
C SER A 305 -12.39 0.47 16.64
N ARG A 306 -12.64 0.56 15.31
CA ARG A 306 -11.87 1.41 14.39
C ARG A 306 -12.04 2.90 14.65
N TRP A 307 -13.15 3.33 15.28
CA TRP A 307 -13.38 4.73 15.64
C TRP A 307 -12.33 5.29 16.60
N VAL A 308 -11.74 4.40 17.42
CA VAL A 308 -10.69 4.70 18.40
C VAL A 308 -9.39 3.90 18.16
N GLY A 309 -9.35 3.08 17.11
CA GLY A 309 -8.14 2.40 16.62
C GLY A 309 -7.62 1.23 17.47
N THR A 310 -8.40 0.70 18.43
CA THR A 310 -7.89 -0.25 19.43
C THR A 310 -7.38 -1.57 18.83
N ASN A 311 -8.03 -2.04 17.76
CA ASN A 311 -7.75 -3.32 17.11
C ASN A 311 -6.93 -3.20 15.82
N ASP A 312 -6.46 -2.00 15.49
CA ASP A 312 -5.66 -1.71 14.29
C ASP A 312 -4.24 -1.26 14.67
N TRP A 313 -3.27 -1.43 13.78
CA TRP A 313 -1.89 -0.91 13.96
C TRP A 313 -1.62 0.40 13.20
N ILE A 314 -2.52 0.78 12.30
CA ILE A 314 -2.47 2.02 11.50
C ILE A 314 -3.67 2.84 11.94
N TRP A 315 -3.40 3.90 12.70
CA TRP A 315 -4.41 4.81 13.22
C TRP A 315 -3.83 6.22 13.33
N PHE A 316 -4.65 7.22 13.05
CA PHE A 316 -4.20 8.61 12.89
C PHE A 316 -4.76 9.60 13.93
N HIS A 317 -5.59 9.13 14.89
CA HIS A 317 -6.30 9.82 15.99
C HIS A 317 -5.97 11.30 16.28
N GLU A 318 -5.40 11.72 17.41
CA GLU A 318 -4.91 10.98 18.59
C GLU A 318 -5.91 11.06 19.77
N SER A 319 -6.97 11.87 19.66
CA SER A 319 -8.09 11.97 20.60
C SER A 319 -9.33 12.43 19.85
N PRO A 320 -10.08 11.51 19.20
CA PRO A 320 -11.13 11.87 18.25
C PRO A 320 -12.32 12.56 18.93
N GLN A 321 -12.76 13.68 18.34
CA GLN A 321 -13.96 14.44 18.75
C GLN A 321 -15.21 13.82 18.10
N PHE A 322 -16.22 13.49 18.91
CA PHE A 322 -17.48 12.88 18.47
C PHE A 322 -18.72 13.75 18.71
N ASP A 323 -18.64 14.84 19.50
CA ASP A 323 -19.78 15.72 19.73
C ASP A 323 -20.10 16.54 18.47
N LEU A 324 -21.28 16.28 17.87
CA LEU A 324 -21.76 16.97 16.67
C LEU A 324 -21.87 18.49 16.87
N LYS A 325 -22.15 18.98 18.09
CA LYS A 325 -22.21 20.42 18.37
C LYS A 325 -20.81 21.04 18.35
N ALA A 326 -19.82 20.34 18.90
CA ALA A 326 -18.42 20.77 18.81
C ALA A 326 -17.93 20.74 17.36
N ILE A 327 -18.27 19.70 16.58
CA ILE A 327 -17.92 19.58 15.15
C ILE A 327 -18.56 20.71 14.33
N ALA A 328 -19.86 20.97 14.51
CA ALA A 328 -20.56 22.08 13.86
C ALA A 328 -19.94 23.46 14.22
N SER A 329 -19.58 23.66 15.49
CA SER A 329 -18.92 24.89 15.96
C SER A 329 -17.50 25.06 15.41
N GLU A 330 -16.73 23.98 15.29
CA GLU A 330 -15.37 24.01 14.71
C GLU A 330 -15.36 24.28 13.21
N THR A 331 -16.33 23.71 12.48
CA THR A 331 -16.32 23.67 11.01
C THR A 331 -17.27 24.67 10.35
N GLY A 332 -18.29 25.15 11.05
CA GLY A 332 -19.37 25.99 10.53
C GLY A 332 -20.54 25.22 9.87
N VAL A 333 -20.47 23.89 9.78
CA VAL A 333 -21.51 23.09 9.10
C VAL A 333 -22.77 22.93 9.95
N ASP A 334 -23.94 23.06 9.31
CA ASP A 334 -25.24 22.89 9.97
C ASP A 334 -25.84 21.51 9.62
N PHE A 335 -25.65 20.51 10.49
CA PHE A 335 -26.19 19.16 10.29
C PHE A 335 -27.73 19.07 10.32
N SER A 336 -28.48 20.16 10.56
CA SER A 336 -29.93 20.18 10.34
C SER A 336 -30.33 20.34 8.87
N ARG A 337 -29.40 20.79 8.02
CA ARG A 337 -29.54 20.89 6.57
C ARG A 337 -28.88 19.70 5.87
N PRO A 338 -29.34 19.31 4.66
CA PRO A 338 -28.70 18.25 3.89
C PRO A 338 -27.19 18.48 3.70
N CYS A 339 -26.39 17.56 4.23
CA CYS A 339 -24.93 17.64 4.22
C CYS A 339 -24.37 16.43 3.46
N ILE A 340 -23.44 16.67 2.54
CA ILE A 340 -22.77 15.66 1.73
C ILE A 340 -21.30 15.62 2.16
N GLY A 341 -20.84 14.45 2.62
CA GLY A 341 -19.45 14.27 3.02
C GLY A 341 -18.56 14.02 1.80
N LEU A 342 -17.33 14.52 1.82
CA LEU A 342 -16.30 14.16 0.84
C LEU A 342 -15.02 13.72 1.55
N LEU A 343 -14.49 12.55 1.18
CA LEU A 343 -13.27 12.00 1.77
C LEU A 343 -12.12 12.01 0.76
N THR A 344 -11.07 12.77 1.05
CA THR A 344 -9.86 12.77 0.20
C THR A 344 -8.96 11.58 0.50
N ASN A 345 -8.17 11.17 -0.51
CA ASN A 345 -7.00 10.31 -0.35
C ASN A 345 -5.73 11.16 -0.17
N VAL A 346 -4.60 10.53 0.17
CA VAL A 346 -3.28 11.18 0.02
C VAL A 346 -2.91 11.18 -1.46
N MET A 347 -2.72 12.37 -2.05
CA MET A 347 -2.62 12.56 -3.49
C MET A 347 -1.54 11.73 -4.21
N TRP A 348 -0.42 11.43 -3.58
CA TRP A 348 0.73 10.73 -4.21
C TRP A 348 0.70 9.21 -4.04
N ASP A 349 -0.15 8.66 -3.15
CA ASP A 349 -0.06 7.26 -2.77
C ASP A 349 -0.67 6.34 -3.84
N ALA A 350 0.08 5.30 -4.19
CA ALA A 350 -0.31 4.23 -5.11
C ALA A 350 -0.85 4.70 -6.48
N GLN A 351 -0.36 5.83 -7.00
CA GLN A 351 -0.69 6.30 -8.35
C GLN A 351 -0.26 5.28 -9.43
N LEU A 352 -1.21 4.42 -9.80
CA LEU A 352 -1.18 3.52 -10.95
C LEU A 352 -2.29 3.94 -11.92
N HIS A 353 -2.19 3.55 -13.19
CA HIS A 353 -3.26 3.86 -14.15
C HIS A 353 -4.43 2.86 -14.03
N TYR A 354 -5.59 3.34 -13.54
CA TYR A 354 -6.84 2.58 -13.47
C TYR A 354 -7.82 3.02 -14.55
N GLN A 355 -8.34 2.05 -15.31
CA GLN A 355 -9.34 2.29 -16.37
C GLN A 355 -10.72 2.73 -15.83
N ALA A 356 -10.99 2.54 -14.53
CA ALA A 356 -12.30 2.77 -13.91
C ALA A 356 -12.46 4.15 -13.21
N ASN A 357 -11.46 5.03 -13.30
CA ASN A 357 -11.54 6.37 -12.71
C ASN A 357 -12.42 7.29 -13.56
N ALA A 358 -13.40 7.96 -12.94
CA ALA A 358 -14.22 8.97 -13.62
C ALA A 358 -13.47 10.27 -13.95
N PHE A 359 -12.32 10.49 -13.30
CA PHE A 359 -11.49 11.68 -13.42
C PHE A 359 -10.02 11.30 -13.64
N GLU A 360 -9.25 12.21 -14.24
CA GLU A 360 -7.80 12.03 -14.47
C GLU A 360 -7.00 12.04 -13.17
N SER A 361 -7.50 12.70 -12.11
CA SER A 361 -6.83 12.76 -10.81
C SER A 361 -7.79 13.05 -9.65
N LEU A 362 -7.35 12.75 -8.42
CA LEU A 362 -8.03 13.14 -7.18
C LEU A 362 -8.28 14.67 -7.13
N LEU A 363 -7.31 15.47 -7.58
CA LEU A 363 -7.43 16.93 -7.57
C LEU A 363 -8.52 17.41 -8.54
N ALA A 364 -8.57 16.86 -9.75
CA ALA A 364 -9.61 17.18 -10.72
C ALA A 364 -11.01 16.87 -10.16
N TRP A 365 -11.17 15.69 -9.53
CA TRP A 365 -12.42 15.32 -8.86
C TRP A 365 -12.82 16.28 -7.73
N VAL A 366 -11.91 16.61 -6.82
CA VAL A 366 -12.19 17.53 -5.70
C VAL A 366 -12.60 18.90 -6.21
N LEU A 367 -11.85 19.46 -7.18
CA LEU A 367 -12.13 20.79 -7.73
C LEU A 367 -13.48 20.81 -8.46
N GLU A 368 -13.80 19.80 -9.27
CA GLU A 368 -15.08 19.72 -9.97
C GLU A 368 -16.27 19.55 -9.02
N THR A 369 -16.08 18.76 -7.95
CA THR A 369 -17.10 18.62 -6.91
C THR A 369 -17.35 19.96 -6.20
N ILE A 370 -16.30 20.72 -5.89
CA ILE A 370 -16.46 22.07 -5.30
C ILE A 370 -17.20 23.01 -6.26
N ARG A 371 -16.94 22.97 -7.58
CA ARG A 371 -17.71 23.74 -8.58
C ARG A 371 -19.19 23.36 -8.54
N TYR A 372 -19.52 22.08 -8.66
CA TYR A 372 -20.90 21.61 -8.64
C TYR A 372 -21.65 22.06 -7.37
N PHE A 373 -21.04 21.92 -6.19
CA PHE A 373 -21.68 22.35 -4.94
C PHE A 373 -21.72 23.88 -4.75
N SER A 374 -20.92 24.66 -5.49
CA SER A 374 -21.00 26.14 -5.50
C SER A 374 -22.36 26.62 -6.01
N ASP A 375 -22.93 25.90 -6.99
CA ASP A 375 -24.22 26.22 -7.62
C ASP A 375 -25.41 25.51 -6.93
N ARG A 376 -25.15 24.74 -5.87
CA ARG A 376 -26.16 24.00 -5.05
C ARG A 376 -26.18 24.48 -3.59
N PRO A 377 -26.56 25.76 -3.31
CA PRO A 377 -26.61 26.29 -1.94
C PRO A 377 -27.73 25.68 -1.07
N ASP A 378 -28.63 24.88 -1.65
CA ASP A 378 -29.57 24.03 -0.93
C ASP A 378 -28.87 22.90 -0.15
N LEU A 379 -27.74 22.41 -0.68
CA LEU A 379 -26.87 21.41 -0.05
C LEU A 379 -25.65 22.04 0.63
N GLN A 380 -25.05 21.30 1.55
CA GLN A 380 -23.71 21.59 2.09
C GLN A 380 -22.72 20.50 1.68
N LEU A 381 -21.46 20.88 1.45
CA LEU A 381 -20.36 19.96 1.18
C LEU A 381 -19.35 20.00 2.35
N LEU A 382 -19.12 18.87 3.00
CA LEU A 382 -18.19 18.73 4.13
C LEU A 382 -16.98 17.88 3.73
N ILE A 383 -15.89 18.55 3.38
CA ILE A 383 -14.65 17.93 2.89
C ILE A 383 -13.76 17.55 4.07
N ARG A 384 -13.56 16.24 4.31
CA ARG A 384 -12.58 15.73 5.28
C ARG A 384 -11.27 15.42 4.59
N VAL A 385 -10.25 16.21 4.88
CA VAL A 385 -8.89 16.02 4.37
C VAL A 385 -8.19 14.89 5.12
N HIS A 386 -7.53 13.99 4.38
CA HIS A 386 -6.92 12.79 4.93
C HIS A 386 -5.79 13.10 5.95
N PRO A 387 -5.89 12.66 7.23
CA PRO A 387 -4.89 12.98 8.26
C PRO A 387 -3.46 12.52 7.93
N ALA A 388 -3.31 11.47 7.12
CA ALA A 388 -2.00 10.99 6.69
C ALA A 388 -1.25 11.96 5.75
N GLU A 389 -1.88 13.03 5.22
CA GLU A 389 -1.14 14.11 4.55
C GLU A 389 -0.06 14.70 5.48
N ILE A 390 -0.31 14.76 6.80
CA ILE A 390 0.66 15.26 7.79
C ILE A 390 1.16 14.16 8.76
N ARG A 391 0.34 13.14 9.04
CA ARG A 391 0.63 12.05 10.00
C ARG A 391 1.12 10.75 9.36
N GLY A 392 1.20 10.69 8.03
CA GLY A 392 1.65 9.50 7.30
C GLY A 392 3.13 9.19 7.53
N THR A 393 3.54 7.95 7.23
CA THR A 393 4.95 7.54 7.24
C THR A 393 5.80 8.39 6.28
N LEU A 394 5.18 8.85 5.19
CA LEU A 394 5.69 9.86 4.27
C LEU A 394 4.62 10.98 4.13
N PRO A 395 4.75 12.12 4.82
CA PRO A 395 3.81 13.23 4.70
C PRO A 395 3.78 13.79 3.28
N SER A 396 2.60 14.23 2.83
CA SER A 396 2.43 14.87 1.52
C SER A 396 3.22 16.18 1.46
N ARG A 397 3.89 16.42 0.32
CA ARG A 397 4.49 17.71 -0.04
C ARG A 397 3.58 18.54 -0.96
N GLN A 398 2.38 18.02 -1.25
CA GLN A 398 1.32 18.68 -2.00
C GLN A 398 0.01 18.53 -1.21
N PRO A 399 -0.33 19.46 -0.30
CA PRO A 399 -1.53 19.37 0.53
C PRO A 399 -2.78 19.77 -0.27
N ILE A 400 -3.86 18.99 -0.22
CA ILE A 400 -5.05 19.26 -1.05
C ILE A 400 -5.67 20.64 -0.76
N ILE A 401 -5.62 21.13 0.48
CA ILE A 401 -6.12 22.45 0.89
C ILE A 401 -5.40 23.58 0.13
N ALA A 402 -4.10 23.44 -0.11
CA ALA A 402 -3.31 24.44 -0.82
C ALA A 402 -3.65 24.49 -2.31
N GLU A 403 -4.05 23.36 -2.90
CA GLU A 403 -4.53 23.29 -4.28
C GLU A 403 -5.97 23.84 -4.41
N ILE A 404 -6.84 23.51 -3.47
CA ILE A 404 -8.20 24.09 -3.39
C ILE A 404 -8.12 25.63 -3.29
N ALA A 405 -7.26 26.15 -2.41
CA ALA A 405 -7.13 27.60 -2.18
C ALA A 405 -6.58 28.39 -3.38
N GLN A 406 -5.87 27.74 -4.31
CA GLN A 406 -5.42 28.38 -5.56
C GLN A 406 -6.60 28.64 -6.51
N VAL A 407 -7.59 27.75 -6.55
CA VAL A 407 -8.77 27.85 -7.43
C VAL A 407 -9.92 28.58 -6.73
N PHE A 408 -10.06 28.40 -5.41
CA PHE A 408 -11.09 29.00 -4.57
C PHE A 408 -10.46 29.76 -3.39
N PRO A 409 -9.88 30.97 -3.61
CA PRO A 409 -9.29 31.77 -2.54
C PRO A 409 -10.30 32.15 -1.44
N ASN A 410 -11.58 32.23 -1.80
CA ASN A 410 -12.71 32.26 -0.87
C ASN A 410 -13.61 31.08 -1.23
N LEU A 411 -13.90 30.21 -0.27
CA LEU A 411 -14.84 29.10 -0.47
C LEU A 411 -16.29 29.61 -0.48
N PRO A 412 -17.19 28.99 -1.26
CA PRO A 412 -18.64 29.19 -1.14
C PRO A 412 -19.12 28.91 0.28
N SER A 413 -20.12 29.65 0.75
CA SER A 413 -20.60 29.63 2.15
C SER A 413 -21.27 28.32 2.58
N ASN A 414 -21.51 27.39 1.65
CA ASN A 414 -22.04 26.05 1.90
C ASN A 414 -20.95 24.95 1.82
N ILE A 415 -19.67 25.30 1.64
CA ILE A 415 -18.55 24.37 1.53
C ILE A 415 -17.62 24.51 2.73
N PHE A 416 -17.46 23.43 3.48
CA PHE A 416 -16.72 23.37 4.74
C PHE A 416 -15.57 22.37 4.63
N ILE A 417 -14.41 22.69 5.21
CA ILE A 417 -13.22 21.83 5.19
C ILE A 417 -12.82 21.46 6.61
N ILE A 418 -12.67 20.17 6.87
CA ILE A 418 -12.06 19.61 8.08
C ILE A 418 -10.58 19.31 7.76
N PRO A 419 -9.62 20.11 8.26
CA PRO A 419 -8.20 20.01 7.88
C PRO A 419 -7.52 18.77 8.49
N PRO A 420 -6.39 18.30 7.93
CA PRO A 420 -5.77 17.02 8.32
C PRO A 420 -5.29 16.97 9.78
N GLU A 421 -5.02 18.11 10.41
CA GLU A 421 -4.69 18.25 11.82
C GLU A 421 -5.89 18.19 12.78
N SER A 422 -7.11 18.44 12.29
CA SER A 422 -8.32 18.44 13.10
C SER A 422 -8.58 17.08 13.73
N GLN A 423 -9.01 17.10 15.00
CA GLN A 423 -9.37 15.92 15.78
C GLN A 423 -10.80 15.43 15.51
N VAL A 424 -11.59 16.12 14.67
CA VAL A 424 -12.94 15.69 14.28
C VAL A 424 -12.91 14.24 13.79
N SER A 425 -13.72 13.40 14.44
CA SER A 425 -13.89 12.00 14.07
C SER A 425 -14.54 11.91 12.69
N THR A 426 -13.84 11.25 11.76
CA THR A 426 -14.39 10.97 10.42
C THR A 426 -15.73 10.26 10.51
N TYR A 427 -15.90 9.31 11.44
CA TYR A 427 -17.18 8.60 11.60
C TYR A 427 -18.30 9.53 12.08
N ALA A 428 -18.06 10.38 13.08
CA ALA A 428 -19.10 11.30 13.59
C ALA A 428 -19.57 12.29 12.52
N ALA A 429 -18.62 12.85 11.75
CA ALA A 429 -18.93 13.77 10.65
C ALA A 429 -19.67 13.05 9.50
N MET A 430 -19.16 11.91 9.04
CA MET A 430 -19.70 11.23 7.85
C MET A 430 -21.03 10.49 8.12
N LEU A 431 -21.27 9.99 9.34
CA LEU A 431 -22.56 9.41 9.73
C LEU A 431 -23.67 10.46 9.89
N SER A 432 -23.31 11.75 9.95
CA SER A 432 -24.24 12.88 9.97
C SER A 432 -24.50 13.45 8.57
N CYS A 433 -23.97 12.81 7.52
CA CYS A 433 -24.17 13.19 6.12
C CYS A 433 -25.24 12.31 5.45
N ASN A 434 -25.96 12.89 4.47
CA ASN A 434 -26.96 12.20 3.66
C ASN A 434 -26.34 11.18 2.68
N ALA A 435 -25.17 11.52 2.13
CA ALA A 435 -24.35 10.65 1.31
C ALA A 435 -22.86 11.01 1.48
N VAL A 436 -21.96 10.13 1.08
CA VAL A 436 -20.51 10.37 1.11
C VAL A 436 -19.86 10.08 -0.24
N LEU A 437 -19.05 11.03 -0.69
CA LEU A 437 -18.32 11.03 -1.95
C LEU A 437 -16.89 10.55 -1.70
N ILE A 438 -16.44 9.53 -2.43
CA ILE A 438 -15.10 8.95 -2.28
C ILE A 438 -14.38 8.78 -3.62
N TYR A 439 -13.04 8.84 -3.58
CA TYR A 439 -12.21 8.48 -4.73
C TYR A 439 -11.73 7.04 -4.65
N GLY A 440 -10.77 6.76 -3.76
CA GLY A 440 -10.18 5.43 -3.56
C GLY A 440 -9.96 5.10 -2.09
N THR A 441 -10.84 5.56 -1.20
CA THR A 441 -10.72 5.32 0.24
C THR A 441 -11.50 4.09 0.69
N LYS A 442 -10.92 3.37 1.65
CA LYS A 442 -11.45 2.17 2.30
C LYS A 442 -12.71 2.45 3.11
N MET A 443 -12.91 3.72 3.49
CA MET A 443 -14.11 4.22 4.18
C MET A 443 -15.41 3.90 3.43
N GLY A 444 -15.38 3.67 2.11
CA GLY A 444 -16.56 3.21 1.36
C GLY A 444 -17.11 1.87 1.86
N VAL A 445 -16.23 0.94 2.26
CA VAL A 445 -16.63 -0.36 2.85
C VAL A 445 -17.24 -0.17 4.24
N GLU A 446 -16.69 0.78 5.01
CA GLU A 446 -17.10 1.03 6.39
C GLU A 446 -18.44 1.77 6.46
N LEU A 447 -18.59 2.86 5.71
CA LEU A 447 -19.78 3.72 5.73
C LEU A 447 -21.00 3.04 5.11
N SER A 448 -20.83 2.29 4.02
CA SER A 448 -21.94 1.52 3.42
C SER A 448 -22.46 0.43 4.36
N SER A 449 -21.57 -0.25 5.12
CA SER A 449 -21.98 -1.24 6.12
C SER A 449 -22.74 -0.63 7.34
N MET A 450 -22.62 0.69 7.52
CA MET A 450 -23.38 1.50 8.49
C MET A 450 -24.65 2.13 7.89
N GLY A 451 -24.97 1.86 6.61
CA GLY A 451 -26.19 2.31 5.95
C GLY A 451 -26.09 3.64 5.18
N ILE A 452 -24.90 4.27 5.13
CA ILE A 452 -24.69 5.54 4.44
C ILE A 452 -24.53 5.30 2.93
N PRO A 453 -25.33 5.96 2.06
CA PRO A 453 -25.11 5.95 0.61
C PRO A 453 -23.74 6.51 0.23
N VAL A 454 -23.05 5.83 -0.69
CA VAL A 454 -21.71 6.22 -1.15
C VAL A 454 -21.66 6.31 -2.68
N ILE A 455 -21.11 7.42 -3.17
CA ILE A 455 -20.83 7.67 -4.58
C ILE A 455 -19.31 7.60 -4.78
N VAL A 456 -18.86 6.80 -5.76
CA VAL A 456 -17.44 6.52 -6.01
C VAL A 456 -17.00 7.15 -7.34
N ALA A 457 -15.95 7.96 -7.29
CA ALA A 457 -15.38 8.65 -8.45
C ALA A 457 -14.04 8.04 -8.95
N GLY A 458 -13.37 7.21 -8.14
CA GLY A 458 -12.05 6.64 -8.46
C GLY A 458 -11.95 5.15 -8.14
N GLU A 459 -10.73 4.66 -7.91
CA GLU A 459 -10.37 3.28 -7.57
C GLU A 459 -10.70 2.88 -6.10
N ALA A 460 -11.99 2.81 -5.72
CA ALA A 460 -12.37 2.28 -4.40
C ALA A 460 -12.71 0.78 -4.43
N TRP A 461 -12.26 0.03 -3.41
CA TRP A 461 -12.46 -1.43 -3.31
C TRP A 461 -13.92 -1.88 -3.15
N ILE A 462 -14.81 -0.94 -2.81
CA ILE A 462 -16.26 -1.17 -2.71
C ILE A 462 -16.94 -1.28 -4.08
N ARG A 463 -16.26 -0.85 -5.17
CA ARG A 463 -16.80 -0.85 -6.53
C ARG A 463 -17.11 -2.24 -7.06
N ASN A 464 -18.04 -2.29 -8.02
CA ASN A 464 -18.51 -3.49 -8.72
C ASN A 464 -19.19 -4.52 -7.80
N LYS A 465 -19.46 -4.17 -6.54
CA LYS A 465 -20.12 -5.06 -5.56
C LYS A 465 -21.65 -4.86 -5.48
N GLN A 466 -22.20 -3.91 -6.24
CA GLN A 466 -23.62 -3.49 -6.20
C GLN A 466 -24.04 -2.97 -4.81
N ILE A 467 -23.16 -2.17 -4.20
CA ILE A 467 -23.35 -1.52 -2.89
C ILE A 467 -23.36 0.01 -3.01
N THR A 468 -22.72 0.54 -4.06
CA THR A 468 -22.43 1.96 -4.26
C THR A 468 -22.78 2.44 -5.66
N GLN A 469 -22.89 3.76 -5.84
CA GLN A 469 -23.02 4.38 -7.16
C GLN A 469 -21.60 4.62 -7.73
N ASP A 470 -21.23 3.83 -8.73
CA ASP A 470 -19.84 3.67 -9.18
C ASP A 470 -19.57 4.44 -10.49
N ALA A 471 -19.32 5.74 -10.41
CA ALA A 471 -19.14 6.58 -11.60
C ALA A 471 -17.89 6.19 -12.42
N THR A 472 -18.08 6.01 -13.73
CA THR A 472 -17.04 5.68 -14.72
C THR A 472 -16.65 6.88 -15.58
N SER A 473 -17.37 7.99 -15.50
CA SER A 473 -17.09 9.25 -16.20
C SER A 473 -17.56 10.47 -15.40
N VAL A 474 -17.02 11.65 -15.71
CA VAL A 474 -17.46 12.92 -15.10
C VAL A 474 -18.98 13.13 -15.28
N GLY A 475 -19.54 12.82 -16.46
CA GLY A 475 -20.97 12.99 -16.72
C GLY A 475 -21.85 12.07 -15.87
N GLU A 476 -21.44 10.82 -15.70
CA GLU A 476 -22.13 9.87 -14.80
C GLU A 476 -22.01 10.30 -13.33
N TYR A 477 -20.84 10.80 -12.93
CA TYR A 477 -20.61 11.33 -11.58
C TYR A 477 -21.54 12.50 -11.27
N LEU A 478 -21.62 13.48 -12.17
CA LEU A 478 -22.53 14.63 -12.03
C LEU A 478 -24.00 14.18 -11.99
N HIS A 479 -24.39 13.20 -12.81
CA HIS A 479 -25.74 12.63 -12.77
C HIS A 479 -26.08 11.99 -11.41
N TYR A 480 -25.13 11.34 -10.74
CA TYR A 480 -25.34 10.86 -9.37
C TYR A 480 -25.43 12.01 -8.36
N LEU A 481 -24.71 13.12 -8.55
CA LEU A 481 -24.85 14.31 -7.70
C LEU A 481 -26.19 15.05 -7.91
N ASP A 482 -26.79 14.98 -9.10
CA ASP A 482 -28.13 15.56 -9.37
C ASP A 482 -29.22 14.91 -8.53
N GLN A 483 -29.03 13.64 -8.12
CA GLN A 483 -29.97 12.87 -7.29
C GLN A 483 -29.93 13.26 -5.80
N LEU A 484 -29.00 14.14 -5.39
CA LEU A 484 -28.85 14.55 -4.00
C LEU A 484 -29.80 15.71 -3.62
N PRO A 485 -30.39 15.68 -2.42
CA PRO A 485 -30.18 14.69 -1.36
C PRO A 485 -31.09 13.46 -1.51
N PHE A 486 -30.58 12.27 -1.16
CA PHE A 486 -31.40 11.06 -1.17
C PHE A 486 -32.49 11.13 -0.10
N THR A 487 -33.71 10.70 -0.43
CA THR A 487 -34.85 10.69 0.50
C THR A 487 -34.79 9.55 1.51
N GLU A 488 -34.10 8.46 1.17
CA GLU A 488 -33.93 7.25 1.98
C GLU A 488 -32.44 6.84 2.00
N GLY A 489 -32.04 6.07 3.01
CA GLY A 489 -30.71 5.46 3.09
C GLY A 489 -30.58 4.23 2.19
N LEU A 490 -29.54 3.42 2.42
CA LEU A 490 -29.43 2.13 1.73
C LEU A 490 -30.62 1.21 2.05
N SER A 491 -31.14 0.53 1.03
CA SER A 491 -32.20 -0.47 1.21
C SER A 491 -31.75 -1.61 2.15
N PRO A 492 -32.66 -2.33 2.83
CA PRO A 492 -32.30 -3.44 3.71
C PRO A 492 -31.41 -4.50 3.04
N ASP A 493 -31.71 -4.85 1.79
CA ASP A 493 -30.94 -5.83 1.01
C ASP A 493 -29.53 -5.29 0.69
N THR A 494 -29.43 -4.02 0.28
CA THR A 494 -28.14 -3.35 0.02
C THR A 494 -27.30 -3.26 1.30
N LEU A 495 -27.92 -2.99 2.46
CA LEU A 495 -27.23 -2.92 3.75
C LEU A 495 -26.71 -4.29 4.20
N VAL A 496 -27.50 -5.36 4.05
CA VAL A 496 -27.03 -6.74 4.33
C VAL A 496 -25.90 -7.11 3.36
N ARG A 497 -26.01 -6.75 2.08
CA ARG A 497 -24.95 -6.97 1.08
C ARG A 497 -23.67 -6.21 1.42
N ALA A 498 -23.79 -4.95 1.85
CA ALA A 498 -22.66 -4.13 2.33
C ALA A 498 -21.97 -4.75 3.54
N ARG A 499 -22.73 -5.28 4.50
CA ARG A 499 -22.21 -5.96 5.69
C ARG A 499 -21.54 -7.30 5.36
N LYS A 500 -22.13 -8.13 4.49
CA LYS A 500 -21.47 -9.35 3.98
C LYS A 500 -20.12 -9.03 3.33
N TYR A 501 -20.07 -7.99 2.49
CA TYR A 501 -18.82 -7.58 1.85
C TYR A 501 -17.81 -7.02 2.87
N ALA A 502 -18.25 -6.18 3.81
CA ALA A 502 -17.38 -5.64 4.85
C ALA A 502 -16.81 -6.75 5.76
N TYR A 503 -17.62 -7.76 6.12
CA TYR A 503 -17.13 -8.92 6.86
C TYR A 503 -16.10 -9.72 6.06
N HIS A 504 -16.38 -10.02 4.79
CA HIS A 504 -15.41 -10.65 3.89
C HIS A 504 -14.11 -9.85 3.81
N PHE A 505 -14.21 -8.55 3.57
CA PHE A 505 -13.06 -7.67 3.45
C PHE A 505 -12.23 -7.59 4.75
N PHE A 506 -12.86 -7.41 5.91
CA PHE A 506 -12.16 -7.20 7.19
C PHE A 506 -11.72 -8.48 7.91
N PHE A 507 -12.40 -9.61 7.68
CA PHE A 507 -12.13 -10.87 8.41
C PHE A 507 -11.55 -11.97 7.51
N ARG A 508 -12.05 -12.10 6.26
CA ARG A 508 -11.68 -13.19 5.35
C ARG A 508 -10.52 -12.82 4.42
N ARG A 509 -10.41 -11.55 3.99
CA ARG A 509 -9.30 -11.04 3.16
C ARG A 509 -8.12 -10.52 3.98
N MET A 510 -8.33 -10.13 5.23
CA MET A 510 -7.27 -9.80 6.19
C MET A 510 -6.88 -11.07 6.97
N ILE A 511 -5.96 -11.84 6.40
CA ILE A 511 -5.54 -13.16 6.90
C ILE A 511 -4.65 -13.00 8.14
N PRO A 512 -4.94 -13.66 9.27
CA PRO A 512 -4.07 -13.61 10.46
C PRO A 512 -2.66 -14.18 10.21
N LEU A 513 -1.66 -13.50 10.77
CA LEU A 513 -0.28 -13.95 10.99
C LEU A 513 0.13 -13.52 12.41
N GLU A 514 -0.26 -14.34 13.38
CA GLU A 514 -0.07 -14.20 14.82
C GLU A 514 1.41 -14.11 15.25
N PHE A 515 2.33 -14.49 14.36
CA PHE A 515 3.78 -14.35 14.50
C PHE A 515 4.24 -12.89 14.58
N THR A 516 3.40 -11.93 14.18
CA THR A 516 3.74 -10.51 14.21
C THR A 516 3.41 -9.82 15.54
N THR A 517 4.16 -8.77 15.89
CA THR A 517 3.95 -7.92 17.07
C THR A 517 4.46 -6.50 16.81
N LYS A 518 4.16 -5.55 17.70
CA LYS A 518 4.61 -4.14 17.57
C LYS A 518 6.15 -4.05 17.65
N ALA A 519 6.73 -3.28 16.74
CA ALA A 519 8.17 -2.96 16.73
C ALA A 519 8.51 -1.80 17.69
N GLN A 520 9.76 -1.32 17.72
CA GLN A 520 10.12 -0.13 18.51
C GLN A 520 9.36 1.14 18.10
N ASN A 521 8.89 1.22 16.86
CA ASN A 521 7.94 2.23 16.44
C ASN A 521 6.53 1.63 16.52
N ALA A 522 5.60 2.29 17.21
CA ALA A 522 4.27 1.74 17.48
C ALA A 522 3.39 1.54 16.22
N SER A 523 3.73 2.24 15.13
CA SER A 523 3.12 2.11 13.80
C SER A 523 3.85 1.11 12.87
N GLU A 524 4.83 0.36 13.40
CA GLU A 524 5.63 -0.63 12.69
C GLU A 524 5.47 -2.00 13.39
N PHE A 525 5.69 -3.08 12.65
CA PHE A 525 5.62 -4.45 13.18
C PHE A 525 6.93 -5.21 12.96
N LYS A 526 7.09 -6.29 13.72
CA LYS A 526 8.19 -7.26 13.60
C LYS A 526 7.68 -8.68 13.84
N LEU A 527 8.51 -9.68 13.55
CA LEU A 527 8.26 -11.03 14.05
C LEU A 527 8.53 -11.10 15.57
N LYS A 528 7.81 -11.99 16.24
CA LYS A 528 8.20 -12.58 17.52
C LYS A 528 9.43 -13.47 17.34
N ASP A 529 10.06 -13.89 18.43
CA ASP A 529 11.01 -15.00 18.36
C ASP A 529 10.25 -16.29 18.02
N LEU A 530 10.75 -17.07 17.07
CA LEU A 530 10.10 -18.25 16.51
C LEU A 530 10.94 -19.51 16.75
N GLN A 531 10.27 -20.63 17.00
CA GLN A 531 10.86 -21.97 17.00
C GLN A 531 10.49 -22.71 15.70
N PHE A 532 11.27 -23.73 15.35
CA PHE A 532 11.03 -24.60 14.19
C PHE A 532 9.60 -25.16 14.17
N SER A 533 9.11 -25.57 15.34
CA SER A 533 7.77 -26.12 15.55
C SER A 533 6.61 -25.19 15.18
N ASP A 534 6.84 -23.87 15.18
CA ASP A 534 5.80 -22.85 15.04
C ASP A 534 5.36 -22.66 13.59
N LEU A 535 6.25 -22.98 12.63
CA LEU A 535 6.03 -22.78 11.19
C LEU A 535 5.66 -24.07 10.45
N LEU A 536 5.55 -25.20 11.17
CA LEU A 536 5.09 -26.48 10.61
C LEU A 536 3.65 -26.38 10.07
N PRO A 537 3.27 -27.21 9.08
CA PRO A 537 1.88 -27.30 8.61
C PRO A 537 0.89 -27.64 9.74
N GLY A 538 -0.29 -27.03 9.71
CA GLY A 538 -1.36 -27.24 10.69
C GLY A 538 -1.19 -26.48 12.01
N ARG A 539 -0.22 -25.55 12.09
CA ARG A 539 0.05 -24.74 13.31
C ARG A 539 -0.64 -23.38 13.31
N SER A 540 -0.90 -22.83 12.13
CA SER A 540 -1.46 -21.49 11.95
C SER A 540 -2.31 -21.52 10.68
N ALA A 541 -3.64 -21.49 10.84
CA ALA A 541 -4.57 -21.58 9.71
C ALA A 541 -4.35 -20.45 8.68
N GLY A 542 -3.93 -19.26 9.13
CA GLY A 542 -3.60 -18.15 8.26
C GLY A 542 -2.30 -18.37 7.47
N LEU A 543 -1.23 -18.85 8.11
CA LEU A 543 0.02 -19.18 7.42
C LEU A 543 -0.15 -20.39 6.47
N ASP A 544 -0.94 -21.39 6.87
CA ASP A 544 -1.26 -22.55 6.04
C ASP A 544 -2.02 -22.12 4.78
N LEU A 545 -3.08 -21.31 4.91
CA LEU A 545 -3.80 -20.71 3.79
C LEU A 545 -2.89 -19.90 2.86
N ILE A 546 -1.99 -19.09 3.42
CA ILE A 546 -1.06 -18.27 2.63
C ILE A 546 -0.07 -19.14 1.87
N CYS A 547 0.51 -20.16 2.51
CA CYS A 547 1.46 -21.05 1.85
C CYS A 547 0.77 -21.89 0.78
N GLU A 548 -0.41 -22.45 1.08
CA GLU A 548 -1.23 -23.21 0.13
C GLU A 548 -1.59 -22.35 -1.09
N GLY A 549 -2.07 -21.12 -0.89
CA GLY A 549 -2.32 -20.18 -1.98
C GLY A 549 -1.06 -19.89 -2.82
N ILE A 550 0.10 -19.69 -2.18
CA ILE A 550 1.36 -19.47 -2.90
C ILE A 550 1.75 -20.70 -3.73
N LEU A 551 1.59 -21.92 -3.23
CA LEU A 551 1.95 -23.16 -3.92
C LEU A 551 0.94 -23.51 -5.02
N THR A 552 -0.33 -23.71 -4.68
CA THR A 552 -1.34 -24.26 -5.61
C THR A 552 -2.12 -23.21 -6.40
N GLY A 553 -2.01 -21.93 -6.06
CA GLY A 553 -2.79 -20.86 -6.68
C GLY A 553 -4.22 -20.74 -6.15
N SER A 554 -4.56 -21.43 -5.06
CA SER A 554 -5.84 -21.32 -4.37
C SER A 554 -6.11 -19.90 -3.82
N GLU A 555 -7.38 -19.56 -3.60
CA GLU A 555 -7.77 -18.21 -3.20
C GLU A 555 -7.40 -17.87 -1.76
N PHE A 556 -6.89 -16.66 -1.55
CA PHE A 556 -6.56 -16.09 -0.24
C PHE A 556 -7.82 -15.66 0.54
N ILE A 557 -8.66 -16.63 0.94
CA ILE A 557 -9.90 -16.40 1.68
C ILE A 557 -9.85 -17.19 2.99
N TYR A 558 -9.65 -16.48 4.10
CA TYR A 558 -9.63 -17.05 5.43
C TYR A 558 -11.05 -17.36 5.92
N PRO A 559 -11.33 -18.57 6.44
CA PRO A 559 -12.67 -19.00 6.83
C PRO A 559 -13.03 -18.46 8.24
N ALA A 560 -13.01 -17.14 8.40
CA ALA A 560 -13.25 -16.46 9.68
C ALA A 560 -14.61 -16.77 10.33
N GLU A 561 -15.56 -17.29 9.54
CA GLU A 561 -16.86 -17.77 9.98
C GLU A 561 -16.81 -19.11 10.75
N LEU A 562 -15.64 -19.76 10.83
CA LEU A 562 -15.40 -21.00 11.57
C LEU A 562 -14.61 -20.82 12.89
N ASP A 563 -14.12 -19.60 13.14
CA ASP A 563 -13.40 -19.19 14.37
C ASP A 563 -14.36 -18.72 15.49
#